data_AF-A0A3D5U784-F1
#
_entry.id   AF-A0A3D5U784-F1
#
_cell.length_a   1.000
_cell.length_b   1.000
_cell.length_c   1.000
_cell.angle_alpha   90.00
_cell.angle_beta   90.00
_cell.angle_gamma   90.00
#
_symmetry.space_group_name_H-M   'P 1'
#
loop_
_entity.id
_entity.type
_entity.pdbx_description
1 polymer ?
#
loop_
_entity_poly.entity_id
_entity_poly.type
_entity_poly.pdbx_seq_one_letter_code
_entity_poly.pdbx_strand_id
1 'polypeptide(L)'
;EVGVDVLSFEHGAVEALRQDPDIIVVGEMRDPQTIATVLEITDSGHKAFTTLHTSSAIDSVHRIVAEFPTDSQERVRNRLADVLT
;
A
#
# COMPACT_ATOMS: atom_id res chain seq x y z
N GLU A 1 -14.79 -8.30 -2.96
CA GLU A 1 -13.79 -9.07 -3.73
C GLU A 1 -13.45 -8.37 -5.04
N VAL A 2 -12.16 -8.30 -5.39
CA VAL A 2 -11.72 -7.68 -6.65
C VAL A 2 -12.18 -8.53 -7.83
N GLY A 3 -12.80 -7.90 -8.83
CA GLY A 3 -13.41 -8.58 -9.98
C GLY A 3 -14.85 -9.04 -9.77
N VAL A 4 -15.38 -8.95 -8.54
CA VAL A 4 -16.78 -9.28 -8.22
C VAL A 4 -17.49 -8.05 -7.67
N ASP A 5 -17.00 -7.50 -6.56
CA ASP A 5 -17.62 -6.37 -5.85
C ASP A 5 -16.94 -5.03 -6.20
N VAL A 6 -15.65 -5.05 -6.55
CA VAL A 6 -14.86 -3.85 -6.88
C VAL A 6 -13.95 -4.12 -8.07
N LEU A 7 -13.65 -3.07 -8.85
CA LEU A 7 -12.88 -3.20 -10.10
C LEU A 7 -11.37 -3.41 -9.87
N SER A 8 -10.81 -2.85 -8.80
CA SER A 8 -9.39 -2.91 -8.46
C SER A 8 -9.19 -2.66 -6.96
N PHE A 9 -7.95 -2.85 -6.47
CA PHE A 9 -7.59 -2.48 -5.10
C PHE A 9 -7.71 -0.97 -4.85
N GLU A 10 -7.28 -0.14 -5.80
CA GLU A 10 -7.41 1.32 -5.73
C GLU A 10 -8.89 1.74 -5.63
N HIS A 11 -9.74 1.21 -6.52
CA HIS A 11 -11.17 1.51 -6.49
C HIS A 11 -11.81 1.03 -5.18
N GLY A 12 -11.47 -0.18 -4.74
CA GLY A 12 -11.95 -0.71 -3.47
C GLY A 12 -11.50 0.12 -2.26
N ALA A 13 -10.27 0.64 -2.27
CA ALA A 13 -9.75 1.51 -1.23
C ALA A 13 -10.50 2.85 -1.17
N VAL A 14 -10.73 3.49 -2.31
CA VAL A 14 -11.50 4.75 -2.37
C VAL A 14 -12.92 4.55 -1.85
N GLU A 15 -13.60 3.48 -2.24
CA GLU A 15 -14.94 3.19 -1.73
C GLU A 15 -14.92 2.84 -0.25
N ALA A 16 -13.92 2.08 0.21
CA ALA A 16 -13.75 1.74 1.62
C ALA A 16 -13.58 3.00 2.48
N LEU A 17 -12.76 3.97 2.07
CA LEU A 17 -12.56 5.23 2.79
C LEU A 17 -13.85 6.05 2.97
N ARG A 18 -14.85 5.88 2.09
CA ARG A 18 -16.17 6.52 2.24
C ARG A 18 -17.09 5.81 3.24
N GLN A 19 -16.71 4.64 3.72
CA GLN A 19 -17.46 3.85 4.70
C GLN A 19 -17.00 4.14 6.15
N ASP A 20 -16.20 5.18 6.37
CA ASP A 20 -15.65 5.56 7.68
C ASP A 20 -14.87 4.40 8.36
N PRO A 21 -13.89 3.77 7.69
CA PRO A 21 -13.21 2.60 8.24
C PRO A 21 -12.06 3.00 9.17
N ASP A 22 -11.88 2.34 10.30
CA ASP A 22 -10.68 2.52 11.13
C ASP A 22 -9.46 1.74 10.61
N ILE A 23 -9.73 0.57 10.03
CA ILE A 23 -8.72 -0.41 9.59
C ILE A 23 -9.07 -0.87 8.17
N ILE A 24 -8.06 -0.89 7.30
CA ILE A 24 -8.20 -1.37 5.93
C ILE A 24 -7.20 -2.50 5.69
N VAL A 25 -7.69 -3.64 5.19
CA VAL A 25 -6.84 -4.75 4.75
C VAL A 25 -6.78 -4.72 3.24
N VAL A 26 -5.61 -4.37 2.71
CA VAL A 26 -5.31 -4.46 1.28
C VAL A 26 -4.61 -5.81 1.06
N GLY A 27 -4.85 -6.46 -0.08
CA GLY A 27 -4.29 -7.78 -0.38
C GLY A 27 -2.76 -7.80 -0.50
N GLU A 28 -2.24 -8.49 -1.51
CA GLU A 28 -0.80 -8.51 -1.76
C GLU A 28 -0.35 -7.24 -2.50
N MET A 29 0.71 -6.57 -2.03
CA MET A 29 1.38 -5.49 -2.76
C MET A 29 2.23 -6.05 -3.91
N ARG A 30 1.59 -6.27 -5.06
CA ARG A 30 2.24 -6.84 -6.26
C ARG A 30 2.80 -5.82 -7.23
N ASP A 31 2.23 -4.62 -7.26
CA ASP A 31 2.51 -3.59 -8.25
C ASP A 31 2.59 -2.22 -7.56
N PRO A 32 3.25 -1.23 -8.21
CA PRO A 32 3.43 0.10 -7.62
C PRO A 32 2.12 0.83 -7.36
N GLN A 33 1.05 0.56 -8.13
CA GLN A 33 -0.27 1.15 -7.90
C GLN A 33 -0.88 0.68 -6.58
N THR A 34 -0.83 -0.62 -6.30
CA THR A 34 -1.32 -1.21 -5.06
C THR A 34 -0.51 -0.72 -3.86
N ILE A 35 0.81 -0.62 -4.01
CA ILE A 35 1.68 -0.04 -2.96
C ILE A 35 1.32 1.41 -2.69
N ALA A 36 1.18 2.24 -3.75
CA ALA A 36 0.82 3.64 -3.62
C ALA A 36 -0.52 3.81 -2.88
N THR A 37 -1.50 2.97 -3.22
CA THR A 37 -2.81 2.93 -2.54
C THR A 37 -2.65 2.68 -1.04
N VAL A 38 -1.84 1.71 -0.62
CA VAL A 38 -1.59 1.42 0.81
C VAL A 38 -0.93 2.60 1.51
N LEU A 39 0.04 3.25 0.86
CA LEU A 39 0.70 4.43 1.42
C LEU A 39 -0.28 5.61 1.57
N GLU A 40 -1.19 5.82 0.61
CA GLU A 40 -2.23 6.86 0.69
C GLU A 40 -3.25 6.61 1.79
N ILE A 41 -3.68 5.36 1.96
CA ILE A 41 -4.54 4.96 3.09
C ILE A 41 -3.84 5.30 4.41
N THR A 42 -2.54 4.98 4.52
CA THR A 42 -1.79 5.19 5.76
C THR A 42 -1.54 6.67 6.04
N ASP A 43 -1.22 7.46 5.01
CA ASP A 43 -1.04 8.92 5.12
C ASP A 43 -2.30 9.65 5.58
N SER A 44 -3.49 9.12 5.24
CA SER A 44 -4.76 9.67 5.69
C SER A 44 -5.13 9.31 7.13
N GLY A 45 -4.27 8.56 7.83
CA GLY A 45 -4.39 8.24 9.26
C GLY A 45 -5.04 6.88 9.56
N HIS A 46 -5.36 6.10 8.53
CA HIS A 46 -5.97 4.79 8.69
C HIS A 46 -4.92 3.71 8.93
N LYS A 47 -5.27 2.67 9.70
CA LYS A 47 -4.39 1.51 9.87
C LYS A 47 -4.54 0.59 8.66
N ALA A 48 -3.48 0.44 7.88
CA ALA A 48 -3.43 -0.48 6.75
C ALA A 48 -2.70 -1.78 7.10
N PHE A 49 -3.30 -2.92 6.75
CA PHE A 49 -2.62 -4.22 6.74
C PHE A 49 -2.51 -4.73 5.31
N THR A 50 -1.37 -5.34 4.99
CA THR A 50 -1.10 -5.90 3.67
C THR A 50 -0.09 -7.04 3.75
N THR A 51 0.16 -7.72 2.65
CA THR A 51 1.07 -8.86 2.58
C THR A 51 2.10 -8.67 1.47
N LEU A 52 3.31 -9.21 1.68
CA LEU A 52 4.32 -9.40 0.65
C LEU A 52 4.93 -10.79 0.77
N HIS A 53 5.20 -11.41 -0.38
CA HIS A 53 6.03 -12.61 -0.46
C HIS A 53 7.52 -12.25 -0.39
N THR A 54 8.02 -11.98 0.81
CA THR A 54 9.45 -11.70 1.08
C THR A 54 9.91 -12.44 2.33
N SER A 55 11.19 -12.81 2.37
CA SER A 55 11.79 -13.62 3.44
C SER A 55 12.22 -12.84 4.67
N SER A 56 12.34 -11.51 4.59
CA SER A 56 12.79 -10.66 5.70
C SER A 56 12.22 -9.25 5.59
N ALA A 57 12.23 -8.52 6.71
CA ALA A 57 11.79 -7.12 6.73
C ALA A 57 12.65 -6.22 5.81
N ILE A 58 13.95 -6.50 5.72
CA ILE A 58 14.87 -5.78 4.82
C ILE A 58 14.44 -6.01 3.37
N ASP A 59 14.19 -7.26 2.99
CA ASP A 59 13.72 -7.60 1.64
C ASP A 59 12.37 -6.96 1.33
N SER A 60 11.45 -6.89 2.30
CA SER A 60 10.16 -6.21 2.15
C SER A 60 10.34 -4.73 1.79
N VAL A 61 11.15 -3.99 2.56
CA VAL A 61 11.41 -2.57 2.29
C VAL A 61 12.08 -2.39 0.92
N HIS A 62 13.08 -3.22 0.61
CA HIS A 62 13.75 -3.16 -0.69
C HIS A 62 12.80 -3.43 -1.86
N ARG A 63 11.95 -4.45 -1.76
CA ARG A 63 10.96 -4.79 -2.79
C ARG A 63 9.99 -3.64 -3.01
N ILE A 64 9.41 -3.08 -1.94
CA ILE A 64 8.44 -1.97 -2.04
C ILE A 64 9.04 -0.80 -2.80
N VAL A 65 10.28 -0.40 -2.46
CA VAL A 65 10.95 0.73 -3.13
C VAL A 65 11.31 0.39 -4.58
N ALA A 66 11.71 -0.85 -4.87
CA ALA A 66 12.15 -1.27 -6.19
C ALA A 66 11.03 -1.34 -7.24
N GLU A 67 9.76 -1.44 -6.84
CA GLU A 67 8.61 -1.37 -7.77
C GLU A 67 8.43 0.03 -8.41
N PHE A 68 9.08 1.06 -7.85
CA PHE A 68 8.97 2.43 -8.35
C PHE A 68 10.15 2.85 -9.25
N PRO A 69 9.92 3.73 -10.24
CA PRO A 69 10.96 4.35 -11.04
C PRO A 69 12.03 5.05 -10.18
N THR A 70 13.30 5.00 -10.61
CA THR A 70 14.46 5.44 -9.83
C THR A 70 14.37 6.87 -9.30
N ASP A 71 13.78 7.78 -10.07
CA ASP A 71 13.55 9.19 -9.72
C ASP A 71 12.52 9.38 -8.58
N SER A 72 11.67 8.38 -8.33
CA SER A 72 10.66 8.41 -7.27
C SER A 72 11.03 7.59 -6.02
N GLN A 73 12.07 6.75 -6.09
CA GLN A 73 12.43 5.83 -5.01
C GLN A 73 12.82 6.53 -3.70
N GLU A 74 13.52 7.67 -3.77
CA GLU A 74 13.88 8.45 -2.57
C GLU A 74 12.63 8.95 -1.85
N ARG A 75 11.64 9.45 -2.60
CA ARG A 75 10.36 9.90 -2.06
C ARG A 75 9.61 8.77 -1.37
N VAL A 76 9.57 7.59 -2.01
CA VAL A 76 8.91 6.40 -1.44
C VAL A 76 9.60 5.93 -0.17
N ARG A 77 10.95 5.96 -0.10
CA ARG A 77 11.68 5.63 1.13
C ARG A 77 11.33 6.56 2.29
N ASN A 78 11.29 7.87 2.03
CA ASN A 78 10.97 8.84 3.07
C ASN A 78 9.53 8.63 3.57
N ARG A 79 8.58 8.46 2.64
CA ARG A 79 7.18 8.17 2.99
C ARG A 79 7.04 6.89 3.80
N LEU A 80 7.74 5.81 3.41
CA LEU A 80 7.78 4.57 4.17
C LEU A 80 8.33 4.78 5.58
N ALA A 81 9.39 5.57 5.74
CA ALA A 81 9.98 5.87 7.04
C ALA A 81 9.02 6.66 7.95
N ASP A 82 8.17 7.51 7.37
CA ASP A 82 7.16 8.27 8.12
C ASP A 82 6.00 7.38 8.60
N VAL A 83 5.59 6.40 7.79
CA VAL A 83 4.38 5.60 8.07
C VAL A 83 4.64 4.24 8.74
N LEU A 84 5.83 3.64 8.58
CA LEU A 84 6.21 2.40 9.25
C LEU A 84 6.74 2.69 10.66
N THR A 85 5.82 2.98 11.59
CA THR A 85 6.11 3.28 13.01
C THR A 85 5.54 2.25 13.98
#